data_AF-A0A9P4P4I0-F1
#
_entry.id   AF-A0A9P4P4I0-F1
#
_cell.length_a   1.000
_cell.length_b   1.000
_cell.length_c   1.000
_cell.angle_alpha   90.00
_cell.angle_beta   90.00
_cell.angle_gamma   90.00
#
_symmetry.space_group_name_H-M   'P 1'
#
loop_
_entity.id
_entity.type
_entity.pdbx_description
1 polymer ?
#
loop_
_entity_poly.entity_id
_entity_poly.type
_entity_poly.pdbx_seq_one_letter_code
_entity_poly.pdbx_strand_id
1 'polypeptide(L)'
;MRLIQSLQLLALGAGITSAASWSFEDGTVAVQGKGSEVGGSLKETITPNKLLAKEVSLSAGQSLKVLLTITNGGKARKSHQAFLTLADPVSGLEESFPFTLKDTGKAKVDLTHQIIPSQLLSSSKPLKASIVIGSFGTSTPYKSDAFSLSISSDPNAPIPKAETQLRYQKQPEIHHIFRSDPKSPPKIITLVFGGAVVACLPVLLGIWASLGANAKALPHALSEAPLSHGLYFGSILAMEGVFFLYYTSWNLFQILPVAAGVSLVIFLSGTRALSEVQQRRLDGQR
;
A
#
# COMPACT_ATOMS: atom_id res chain seq x y z
N MET A 1 30.70 -53.47 -65.29
CA MET A 1 30.16 -52.72 -64.13
C MET A 1 30.67 -53.37 -62.85
N ARG A 2 31.02 -52.55 -61.83
CA ARG A 2 31.55 -52.87 -60.46
C ARG A 2 33.06 -53.15 -60.43
N LEU A 3 33.99 -52.26 -60.08
CA LEU A 3 34.10 -51.11 -59.14
C LEU A 3 34.25 -51.53 -57.66
N ILE A 4 35.36 -51.07 -57.05
CA ILE A 4 35.73 -50.82 -55.62
C ILE A 4 37.14 -51.40 -55.32
N GLN A 5 38.24 -50.63 -55.45
CA GLN A 5 38.82 -49.60 -54.56
C GLN A 5 39.52 -50.13 -53.29
N SER A 6 40.85 -49.98 -53.30
CA SER A 6 41.82 -50.21 -52.22
C SER A 6 41.85 -49.02 -51.26
N LEU A 7 41.90 -49.31 -49.95
CA LEU A 7 41.97 -48.33 -48.87
C LEU A 7 43.35 -48.40 -48.21
N GLN A 8 44.15 -47.34 -48.33
CA GLN A 8 45.42 -47.18 -47.59
C GLN A 8 45.20 -46.31 -46.35
N LEU A 9 45.65 -46.81 -45.20
CA LEU A 9 45.64 -46.15 -43.89
C LEU A 9 46.87 -45.23 -43.78
N LEU A 10 46.67 -43.94 -43.52
CA LEU A 10 47.73 -42.99 -43.18
C LEU A 10 47.59 -42.62 -41.69
N ALA A 11 48.55 -43.04 -40.86
CA ALA A 11 48.63 -42.67 -39.45
C ALA A 11 49.62 -41.51 -39.27
N LEU A 12 49.12 -40.33 -38.90
CA LEU A 12 49.92 -39.18 -38.49
C LEU A 12 49.84 -39.05 -36.96
N GLY A 13 50.97 -39.27 -36.29
CA GLY A 13 51.14 -39.00 -34.87
C GLY A 13 51.18 -37.49 -34.61
N ALA A 14 50.19 -36.98 -33.87
CA ALA A 14 50.20 -35.62 -33.36
C ALA A 14 50.85 -35.61 -31.96
N GLY A 15 52.01 -34.95 -31.85
CA GLY A 15 52.57 -34.56 -30.57
C GLY A 15 51.61 -33.59 -29.86
N ILE A 16 51.31 -33.87 -28.60
CA ILE A 16 50.43 -33.06 -27.77
C ILE A 16 51.21 -31.80 -27.36
N THR A 17 51.07 -30.72 -28.12
CA THR A 17 51.39 -29.38 -27.62
C THR A 17 50.30 -29.01 -26.61
N SER A 18 50.63 -28.91 -25.32
CA SER A 18 49.66 -28.40 -24.35
C SER A 18 49.35 -26.95 -24.72
N ALA A 19 48.14 -26.68 -25.18
CA ALA A 19 47.69 -25.32 -25.47
C ALA A 19 47.87 -24.47 -24.20
N ALA A 20 48.59 -23.35 -24.33
CA ALA A 20 48.88 -22.49 -23.20
C ALA A 20 47.57 -21.90 -22.65
N SER A 21 47.22 -22.22 -21.41
CA SER A 21 45.97 -21.78 -20.76
C SER A 21 46.23 -20.58 -19.84
N TRP A 22 45.27 -19.67 -19.77
CA TRP A 22 45.28 -18.60 -18.77
C TRP A 22 44.89 -19.16 -17.40
N SER A 23 45.60 -18.73 -16.36
CA SER A 23 45.35 -19.06 -14.96
C SER A 23 45.90 -17.94 -14.07
N PHE A 24 45.90 -18.14 -12.75
CA PHE A 24 46.58 -17.26 -11.82
C PHE A 24 47.31 -18.05 -10.72
N GLU A 25 48.31 -17.42 -10.13
CA GLU A 25 49.08 -17.88 -8.98
C GLU A 25 49.02 -16.83 -7.87
N ASP A 26 49.34 -17.23 -6.62
CA ASP A 26 49.33 -16.36 -5.44
C ASP A 26 48.04 -15.56 -5.20
N GLY A 27 46.89 -16.16 -5.55
CA GLY A 27 45.59 -15.55 -5.33
C GLY A 27 45.31 -15.31 -3.86
N THR A 28 44.98 -14.08 -3.47
CA THR A 28 44.66 -13.71 -2.09
C THR A 28 43.46 -12.78 -2.07
N VAL A 29 42.47 -13.11 -1.23
CA VAL A 29 41.38 -12.20 -0.84
C VAL A 29 41.66 -11.68 0.56
N ALA A 30 41.58 -10.37 0.73
CA ALA A 30 41.70 -9.72 2.03
C ALA A 30 40.54 -8.74 2.26
N VAL A 31 39.93 -8.78 3.44
CA VAL A 31 38.98 -7.76 3.90
C VAL A 31 39.70 -6.84 4.88
N GLN A 32 39.72 -5.53 4.60
CA GLN A 32 40.42 -4.52 5.42
C GLN A 32 39.45 -3.46 5.94
N GLY A 33 39.47 -3.20 7.25
CA GLY A 33 38.76 -2.07 7.86
C GLY A 33 39.55 -0.77 7.81
N LYS A 34 38.86 0.37 7.84
CA LYS A 34 39.47 1.71 7.91
C LYS A 34 40.21 1.86 9.25
N GLY A 35 41.54 1.76 9.24
CA GLY A 35 42.41 1.91 10.42
C GLY A 35 43.10 0.63 10.93
N SER A 36 42.99 -0.50 10.23
CA SER A 36 43.70 -1.73 10.64
C SER A 36 45.11 -1.79 10.04
N GLU A 37 46.13 -1.75 10.91
CA GLU A 37 47.46 -2.26 10.62
C GLU A 37 47.44 -3.78 10.37
N VAL A 38 48.52 -4.26 9.75
CA VAL A 38 48.76 -5.63 9.24
C VAL A 38 48.58 -6.67 10.35
N GLY A 39 47.36 -7.19 10.53
CA GLY A 39 47.08 -8.27 11.50
C GLY A 39 45.61 -8.63 11.72
N GLY A 40 44.67 -7.73 11.44
CA GLY A 40 43.23 -7.96 11.66
C GLY A 40 42.41 -8.35 10.42
N SER A 41 43.03 -8.46 9.24
CA SER A 41 42.34 -8.75 7.98
C SER A 41 42.17 -10.26 7.78
N LEU A 42 40.94 -10.75 7.58
CA LEU A 42 40.70 -12.08 7.03
C LEU A 42 41.43 -12.16 5.68
N LYS A 43 42.49 -12.97 5.61
CA LYS A 43 43.33 -13.18 4.43
C LYS A 43 43.19 -14.64 4.04
N GLU A 44 42.54 -14.89 2.92
CA GLU A 44 42.31 -16.24 2.42
C GLU A 44 42.97 -16.41 1.05
N THR A 45 43.63 -17.56 0.87
CA THR A 45 44.31 -17.90 -0.37
C THR A 45 43.30 -18.50 -1.35
N ILE A 46 43.20 -17.92 -2.54
CA ILE A 46 42.41 -18.46 -3.64
C ILE A 46 43.31 -19.31 -4.52
N THR A 47 42.85 -20.51 -4.84
CA THR A 47 43.49 -21.38 -5.83
C THR A 47 42.63 -21.49 -7.09
N PRO A 48 43.23 -21.63 -8.29
CA PRO A 48 42.48 -21.80 -9.52
C PRO A 48 41.50 -22.97 -9.46
N ASN A 49 40.31 -22.81 -10.06
CA ASN A 49 39.25 -23.82 -10.16
C ASN A 49 38.75 -24.42 -8.84
N LYS A 50 39.01 -23.77 -7.69
CA LYS A 50 38.51 -24.22 -6.39
C LYS A 50 37.80 -23.08 -5.68
N LEU A 51 36.53 -23.32 -5.34
CA LEU A 51 35.74 -22.40 -4.54
C LEU A 51 36.25 -22.39 -3.09
N LEU A 52 36.35 -21.20 -2.52
CA LEU A 52 36.68 -21.01 -1.11
C LEU A 52 35.57 -21.60 -0.22
N ALA A 53 35.96 -22.38 0.80
CA ALA A 53 35.01 -23.07 1.67
C ALA A 53 34.30 -22.14 2.67
N LYS A 54 34.91 -21.00 2.98
CA LYS A 54 34.37 -20.00 3.90
C LYS A 54 33.87 -18.80 3.11
N GLU A 55 32.69 -18.32 3.48
CA GLU A 55 32.13 -17.09 2.91
C GLU A 55 32.91 -15.87 3.40
N VAL A 56 33.17 -14.94 2.49
CA VAL A 56 33.84 -13.68 2.79
C VAL A 56 32.78 -12.65 3.12
N SER A 57 32.75 -12.15 4.35
CA SER A 57 31.79 -11.11 4.76
C SER A 57 32.37 -9.71 4.57
N LEU A 58 31.64 -8.82 3.92
CA LEU A 58 31.98 -7.41 3.75
C LEU A 58 31.00 -6.53 4.54
N SER A 59 31.50 -5.69 5.45
CA SER A 59 30.69 -4.76 6.23
C SER A 59 30.85 -3.31 5.78
N ALA A 60 29.88 -2.46 6.14
CA ALA A 60 29.94 -1.03 5.87
C ALA A 60 31.24 -0.40 6.42
N GLY A 61 32.08 0.14 5.52
CA GLY A 61 33.36 0.76 5.86
C GLY A 61 34.60 -0.14 5.68
N GLN A 62 34.43 -1.42 5.32
CA GLN A 62 35.51 -2.31 4.91
C GLN A 62 35.76 -2.24 3.39
N SER A 63 36.98 -2.59 2.98
CA SER A 63 37.34 -2.77 1.57
C SER A 63 37.80 -4.20 1.30
N LEU A 64 37.30 -4.78 0.20
CA LEU A 64 37.66 -6.09 -0.30
C LEU A 64 38.79 -5.94 -1.31
N LYS A 65 39.97 -6.45 -0.97
CA LYS A 65 41.16 -6.43 -1.83
C LYS A 65 41.42 -7.83 -2.35
N VAL A 66 41.42 -7.98 -3.67
CA VAL A 66 41.84 -9.23 -4.33
C VAL A 66 43.13 -8.98 -5.09
N LEU A 67 44.15 -9.77 -4.78
CA LEU A 67 45.46 -9.74 -5.41
C LEU A 67 45.75 -11.11 -6.01
N LEU A 68 46.26 -11.14 -7.24
CA LEU A 68 46.65 -12.39 -7.91
C LEU A 68 47.73 -12.11 -8.96
N THR A 69 48.49 -13.13 -9.33
CA THR A 69 49.48 -13.05 -10.40
C THR A 69 48.95 -13.83 -11.59
N ILE A 70 48.62 -13.14 -12.68
CA ILE A 70 48.08 -13.78 -13.89
C ILE A 70 49.20 -14.50 -14.63
N THR A 71 48.96 -15.76 -14.97
CA THR A 71 49.88 -16.61 -15.70
C THR A 71 49.25 -17.14 -16.99
N ASN A 72 50.09 -17.36 -18.01
CA ASN A 72 49.71 -18.06 -19.23
C ASN A 72 50.71 -19.20 -19.45
N GLY A 73 50.23 -20.45 -19.38
CA GLY A 73 51.09 -21.63 -19.46
C GLY A 73 52.20 -21.64 -18.41
N GLY A 74 51.89 -21.19 -17.17
CA GLY A 74 52.82 -21.15 -16.04
C GLY A 74 53.81 -19.98 -16.02
N LYS A 75 53.75 -19.04 -16.99
CA LYS A 75 54.57 -17.82 -16.96
C LYS A 75 53.72 -16.60 -16.68
N ALA A 76 54.18 -15.75 -15.75
CA ALA A 76 53.51 -14.49 -15.44
C ALA A 76 53.44 -13.59 -16.69
N ARG A 77 52.23 -13.19 -17.07
CA ARG A 77 51.97 -12.33 -18.24
C ARG A 77 50.82 -11.38 -17.97
N LYS A 78 50.89 -10.20 -18.57
CA LYS A 78 49.81 -9.22 -18.57
C LYS A 78 48.72 -9.67 -19.56
N SER A 79 47.50 -9.90 -19.05
CA SER A 79 46.33 -10.16 -19.88
C SER A 79 45.74 -8.86 -20.42
N HIS A 80 44.93 -8.95 -21.48
CA HIS A 80 44.17 -7.79 -21.98
C HIS A 80 42.88 -7.57 -21.19
N GLN A 81 42.28 -8.66 -20.71
CA GLN A 81 41.04 -8.68 -19.96
C GLN A 81 41.27 -9.39 -18.62
N ALA A 82 40.95 -8.72 -17.54
CA ALA A 82 40.93 -9.30 -16.20
C ALA A 82 39.84 -8.61 -15.38
N PHE A 83 38.80 -9.35 -15.01
CA PHE A 83 37.66 -8.83 -14.26
C PHE A 83 37.34 -9.72 -13.06
N LEU A 84 36.93 -9.06 -11.97
CA LEU A 84 36.23 -9.69 -10.86
C LEU A 84 34.73 -9.42 -11.06
N THR A 85 33.96 -10.45 -11.40
CA THR A 85 32.52 -10.34 -11.62
C THR A 85 31.79 -10.76 -10.35
N LEU A 86 30.92 -9.89 -9.84
CA LEU A 86 30.00 -10.19 -8.76
C LEU A 86 28.61 -10.44 -9.34
N ALA A 87 28.07 -11.62 -9.10
CA ALA A 87 26.77 -12.04 -9.61
C ALA A 87 25.80 -12.35 -8.46
N ASP A 88 24.61 -11.78 -8.50
CA ASP A 88 23.52 -12.14 -7.61
C ASP A 88 22.78 -13.38 -8.16
N PRO A 89 22.78 -14.52 -7.43
CA PRO A 89 22.14 -15.74 -7.90
C PRO A 89 20.62 -15.66 -7.99
N VAL A 90 19.97 -14.69 -7.33
CA VAL A 90 18.50 -14.57 -7.31
C VAL A 90 18.00 -13.64 -8.42
N SER A 91 18.57 -12.44 -8.50
CA SER A 91 18.16 -11.46 -9.50
C SER A 91 18.81 -11.68 -10.88
N GLY A 92 19.93 -12.42 -10.93
CA GLY A 92 20.73 -12.59 -12.13
C GLY A 92 21.50 -11.33 -12.55
N LEU A 93 21.54 -10.31 -11.68
CA LEU A 93 22.32 -9.10 -11.91
C LEU A 93 23.81 -9.40 -11.72
N GLU A 94 24.63 -8.92 -12.65
CA GLU A 94 26.08 -9.07 -12.60
C GLU A 94 26.75 -7.71 -12.78
N GLU A 95 27.79 -7.45 -11.99
CA GLU A 95 28.66 -6.28 -12.16
C GLU A 95 30.12 -6.74 -12.25
N SER A 96 30.88 -6.20 -13.20
CA SER A 96 32.27 -6.61 -13.44
C SER A 96 33.26 -5.50 -13.13
N PHE A 97 34.19 -5.76 -12.21
CA PHE A 97 35.20 -4.81 -11.77
C PHE A 97 36.57 -5.12 -12.38
N PRO A 98 37.19 -4.19 -13.12
CA PRO A 98 38.49 -4.41 -13.74
C PRO A 98 39.61 -4.53 -12.71
N PHE A 99 40.53 -5.47 -12.94
CA PHE A 99 41.79 -5.50 -12.20
C PHE A 99 42.76 -4.43 -12.72
N THR A 100 43.47 -3.79 -11.82
CA THR A 100 44.65 -2.97 -12.14
C THR A 100 45.84 -3.89 -12.38
N LEU A 101 46.31 -3.96 -13.63
CA LEU A 101 47.38 -4.86 -14.06
C LEU A 101 48.73 -4.16 -14.13
N LYS A 102 49.79 -4.83 -13.64
CA LYS A 102 51.19 -4.45 -13.86
C LYS A 102 51.81 -5.31 -14.97
N ASP A 103 52.90 -4.83 -15.57
CA ASP A 103 53.60 -5.56 -16.64
C ASP A 103 54.21 -6.89 -16.17
N THR A 104 54.37 -7.05 -14.85
CA THR A 104 54.80 -8.30 -14.18
C THR A 104 53.69 -9.36 -14.06
N GLY A 105 52.48 -9.12 -14.59
CA GLY A 105 51.32 -10.02 -14.46
C GLY A 105 50.58 -9.89 -13.13
N LYS A 106 51.07 -9.08 -12.18
CA LYS A 106 50.39 -8.81 -10.91
C LYS A 106 49.12 -7.99 -11.15
N ALA A 107 48.01 -8.46 -10.61
CA ALA A 107 46.68 -7.87 -10.71
C ALA A 107 46.14 -7.52 -9.32
N LYS A 108 45.51 -6.34 -9.19
CA LYS A 108 44.87 -5.90 -7.95
C LYS A 108 43.51 -5.27 -8.23
N VAL A 109 42.49 -5.63 -7.46
CA VAL A 109 41.20 -4.92 -7.40
C VAL A 109 40.88 -4.60 -5.95
N ASP A 110 40.32 -3.41 -5.71
CA ASP A 110 39.93 -2.92 -4.38
C ASP A 110 38.48 -2.45 -4.47
N LEU A 111 37.57 -3.15 -3.79
CA LEU A 111 36.16 -2.88 -3.81
C LEU A 111 35.74 -2.31 -2.46
N THR A 112 35.13 -1.13 -2.48
CA THR A 112 34.48 -0.53 -1.32
C THR A 112 32.98 -0.52 -1.54
N HIS A 113 32.19 -0.40 -0.47
CA HIS A 113 30.73 -0.28 -0.57
C HIS A 113 30.27 0.88 -1.48
N GLN A 114 31.08 1.91 -1.70
CA GLN A 114 30.71 3.05 -2.56
C GLN A 114 30.76 2.70 -4.06
N ILE A 115 31.57 1.72 -4.43
CA ILE A 115 31.81 1.33 -5.83
C ILE A 115 30.82 0.23 -6.26
N ILE A 116 30.32 -0.56 -5.31
CA ILE A 116 29.36 -1.65 -5.58
C ILE A 116 27.97 -1.03 -5.79
N PRO A 117 27.26 -1.37 -6.88
CA PRO A 117 25.89 -0.91 -7.09
C PRO A 117 24.96 -1.26 -5.94
N SER A 118 24.05 -0.34 -5.61
CA SER A 118 23.07 -0.50 -4.53
C SER A 118 22.21 -1.77 -4.64
N GLN A 119 21.99 -2.24 -5.87
CA GLN A 119 21.23 -3.43 -6.22
C GLN A 119 21.93 -4.71 -5.73
N LEU A 120 23.26 -4.78 -5.88
CA LEU A 120 24.06 -5.91 -5.39
C LEU A 120 24.26 -5.82 -3.87
N LEU A 121 24.39 -4.61 -3.31
CA LEU A 121 24.46 -4.40 -1.86
C LEU A 121 23.18 -4.80 -1.13
N SER A 122 22.03 -4.71 -1.80
CA SER A 122 20.71 -5.05 -1.23
C SER A 122 20.33 -6.52 -1.41
N SER A 123 21.23 -7.35 -1.96
CA SER A 123 20.92 -8.77 -2.16
C SER A 123 20.82 -9.52 -0.82
N SER A 124 19.81 -10.37 -0.69
CA SER A 124 19.56 -11.17 0.51
C SER A 124 20.42 -12.44 0.59
N LYS A 125 21.03 -12.86 -0.52
CA LYS A 125 21.89 -14.05 -0.60
C LYS A 125 23.34 -13.65 -0.87
N PRO A 126 24.32 -14.48 -0.46
CA PRO A 126 25.72 -14.24 -0.81
C PRO A 126 25.91 -14.13 -2.33
N LEU A 127 26.63 -13.09 -2.77
CA LEU A 127 26.99 -12.88 -4.15
C LEU A 127 28.06 -13.88 -4.58
N LYS A 128 27.99 -14.36 -5.83
CA LYS A 128 29.01 -15.21 -6.42
C LYS A 128 30.11 -14.32 -7.01
N ALA A 129 31.35 -14.49 -6.54
CA ALA A 129 32.50 -13.78 -7.08
C ALA A 129 33.28 -14.69 -8.03
N SER A 130 33.29 -14.35 -9.31
CA SER A 130 33.98 -15.11 -10.36
C SER A 130 35.12 -14.30 -10.96
N ILE A 131 36.24 -14.96 -11.23
CA ILE A 131 37.41 -14.34 -11.86
C ILE A 131 37.40 -14.70 -13.35
N VAL A 132 37.46 -13.68 -14.20
CA VAL A 132 37.47 -13.82 -15.66
C VAL A 132 38.77 -13.23 -16.20
N ILE A 133 39.57 -14.05 -16.88
CA ILE A 133 40.85 -13.63 -17.49
C ILE A 133 40.84 -14.04 -18.96
N GLY A 134 41.15 -13.08 -19.82
CA GLY A 134 41.20 -13.25 -21.26
C GLY A 134 42.27 -12.39 -21.92
N SER A 135 42.74 -12.81 -23.08
CA SER A 135 43.68 -12.04 -23.89
C SER A 135 43.54 -12.47 -25.34
N PHE A 136 43.98 -11.61 -26.27
CA PHE A 136 44.10 -12.00 -27.67
C PHE A 136 45.07 -13.20 -27.82
N GLY A 137 44.74 -14.12 -28.74
CA GLY A 137 45.54 -15.30 -29.05
C GLY A 137 44.74 -16.61 -29.03
N THR A 138 45.44 -17.73 -29.13
CA THR A 138 44.88 -19.10 -29.13
C THR A 138 44.83 -19.74 -27.75
N SER A 139 45.27 -19.02 -26.71
CA SER A 139 45.23 -19.50 -25.32
C SER A 139 43.81 -19.61 -24.80
N THR A 140 43.51 -20.69 -24.07
CA THR A 140 42.17 -20.87 -23.47
C THR A 140 41.92 -19.83 -22.37
N PRO A 141 40.80 -19.08 -22.41
CA PRO A 141 40.48 -18.10 -21.38
C PRO A 141 40.11 -18.78 -20.05
N TYR A 142 40.26 -18.04 -18.96
CA TYR A 142 39.94 -18.51 -17.61
C TYR A 142 38.62 -17.90 -17.14
N LYS A 143 37.71 -18.74 -16.65
CA LYS A 143 36.51 -18.33 -15.93
C LYS A 143 36.22 -19.36 -14.84
N SER A 144 36.31 -18.95 -13.58
CA SER A 144 35.88 -19.79 -12.46
C SER A 144 35.30 -18.95 -11.33
N ASP A 145 34.44 -19.58 -10.53
CA ASP A 145 34.01 -19.03 -9.25
C ASP A 145 35.16 -19.13 -8.25
N ALA A 146 35.45 -18.04 -7.54
CA ALA A 146 36.56 -17.96 -6.61
C ALA A 146 36.06 -18.04 -5.15
N PHE A 147 35.05 -17.24 -4.79
CA PHE A 147 34.49 -17.21 -3.45
C PHE A 147 33.05 -16.68 -3.44
N SER A 148 32.36 -16.87 -2.32
CA SER A 148 31.05 -16.27 -2.06
C SER A 148 31.21 -15.07 -1.13
N LEU A 149 30.62 -13.93 -1.54
CA LEU A 149 30.70 -12.66 -0.83
C LEU A 149 29.36 -12.37 -0.14
N SER A 150 29.32 -12.40 1.19
CA SER A 150 28.16 -11.99 1.97
C SER A 150 28.29 -10.51 2.34
N ILE A 151 27.26 -9.72 2.04
CA ILE A 151 27.25 -8.28 2.34
C ILE A 151 26.46 -8.08 3.61
N SER A 152 27.14 -7.65 4.66
CA SER A 152 26.51 -7.30 5.94
C SER A 152 26.10 -5.83 5.91
N SER A 153 24.80 -5.58 5.80
CA SER A 153 24.24 -4.25 6.00
C SER A 153 24.19 -3.94 7.50
N ASP A 154 24.56 -2.73 7.88
CA ASP A 154 24.36 -2.25 9.25
C ASP A 154 22.86 -2.17 9.55
N PRO A 155 22.35 -2.83 10.61
CA PRO A 155 20.93 -2.78 10.99
C PRO A 155 20.46 -1.38 11.39
N ASN A 156 21.36 -0.46 11.76
CA ASN A 156 21.01 0.92 12.12
C ASN A 156 21.09 1.91 10.95
N ALA A 157 21.61 1.49 9.80
CA ALA A 157 21.69 2.34 8.62
C ALA A 157 20.50 2.07 7.69
N PRO A 158 19.90 3.09 7.06
CA PRO A 158 18.88 2.89 6.05
C PRO A 158 19.43 2.02 4.92
N ILE A 159 18.76 0.90 4.63
CA ILE A 159 19.09 0.07 3.46
C ILE A 159 19.03 0.99 2.24
N PRO A 160 20.09 1.08 1.40
CA PRO A 160 20.04 1.85 0.18
C PRO A 160 18.84 1.37 -0.62
N LYS A 161 17.84 2.25 -0.81
CA LYS A 161 16.68 1.94 -1.62
C LYS A 161 17.17 1.77 -3.04
N ALA A 162 17.37 0.52 -3.46
CA ALA A 162 17.56 0.20 -4.86
C ALA A 162 16.38 0.82 -5.60
N GLU A 163 16.66 1.75 -6.51
CA GLU A 163 15.63 2.37 -7.33
C GLU A 163 14.93 1.24 -8.09
N THR A 164 13.67 0.99 -7.74
CA THR A 164 12.85 0.00 -8.45
C THR A 164 12.76 0.49 -9.88
N GLN A 165 13.49 -0.18 -10.79
CA GLN A 165 13.43 0.12 -12.20
C GLN A 165 11.96 0.12 -12.63
N LEU A 166 11.57 1.15 -13.38
CA LEU A 166 10.21 1.33 -13.86
C LEU A 166 9.83 0.11 -14.70
N ARG A 167 9.13 -0.85 -14.08
CA ARG A 167 8.67 -2.05 -14.76
C ARG A 167 7.28 -1.79 -15.29
N TYR A 168 7.14 -1.71 -16.60
CA TYR A 168 5.84 -1.60 -17.27
C TYR A 168 5.06 -2.90 -17.03
N GLN A 169 4.30 -2.93 -15.94
CA GLN A 169 3.41 -4.03 -15.57
C GLN A 169 2.00 -3.48 -15.34
N LYS A 170 1.00 -4.36 -15.48
CA LYS A 170 -0.38 -4.03 -15.13
C LYS A 170 -0.42 -3.59 -13.66
N GLN A 171 -0.88 -2.36 -13.43
CA GLN A 171 -1.09 -1.84 -12.07
C GLN A 171 -2.24 -2.57 -11.39
N PRO A 172 -2.23 -2.68 -10.05
CA PRO A 172 -3.35 -3.21 -9.30
C PRO A 172 -4.60 -2.37 -9.55
N GLU A 173 -5.76 -3.03 -9.60
CA GLU A 173 -7.06 -2.38 -9.74
C GLU A 173 -7.40 -1.58 -8.47
N ILE A 174 -7.99 -0.40 -8.64
CA ILE A 174 -8.39 0.48 -7.54
C ILE A 174 -9.90 0.38 -7.37
N HIS A 175 -10.35 -0.08 -6.20
CA HIS A 175 -11.78 -0.10 -5.85
C HIS A 175 -12.13 1.10 -4.97
N HIS A 176 -13.20 1.81 -5.33
CA HIS A 176 -13.75 2.88 -4.49
C HIS A 176 -14.40 2.28 -3.24
N ILE A 177 -13.98 2.72 -2.05
CA ILE A 177 -14.55 2.28 -0.77
C ILE A 177 -15.67 3.24 -0.38
N PHE A 178 -16.92 2.77 -0.49
CA PHE A 178 -18.07 3.54 -0.04
C PHE A 178 -18.09 3.68 1.49
N ARG A 179 -18.69 4.78 1.96
CA ARG A 179 -18.95 4.98 3.38
C ARG A 179 -19.92 3.91 3.88
N SER A 180 -19.66 3.36 5.06
CA SER A 180 -20.59 2.45 5.72
C SER A 180 -21.91 3.14 6.06
N ASP A 181 -23.02 2.41 5.92
CA ASP A 181 -24.35 2.91 6.30
C ASP A 181 -24.41 3.32 7.78
N PRO A 182 -25.14 4.40 8.11
CA PRO A 182 -25.35 4.80 9.50
C PRO A 182 -26.15 3.71 10.26
N LYS A 183 -25.73 3.41 11.49
CA LYS A 183 -26.42 2.44 12.35
C LYS A 183 -27.62 3.10 13.04
N SER A 184 -28.79 2.48 12.92
CA SER A 184 -30.00 2.90 13.64
C SER A 184 -30.08 2.30 15.06
N PRO A 185 -30.75 2.97 16.01
CA PRO A 185 -30.94 2.43 17.36
C PRO A 185 -31.80 1.15 17.41
N PRO A 186 -31.69 0.34 18.47
CA PRO A 186 -32.56 -0.82 18.68
C PRO A 186 -34.04 -0.46 18.71
N LYS A 187 -34.87 -1.20 17.96
CA LYS A 187 -36.32 -0.94 17.81
C LYS A 187 -37.08 -0.88 19.13
N ILE A 188 -36.69 -1.71 20.10
CA ILE A 188 -37.34 -1.77 21.42
C ILE A 188 -37.21 -0.43 22.14
N ILE A 189 -36.02 0.18 22.12
CA ILE A 189 -35.78 1.47 22.78
C ILE A 189 -36.63 2.55 22.12
N THR A 190 -36.61 2.62 20.79
CA THR A 190 -37.43 3.58 20.03
C THR A 190 -38.93 3.43 20.32
N LEU A 191 -39.44 2.19 20.42
CA LEU A 191 -40.85 1.93 20.73
C LEU A 191 -41.23 2.32 22.15
N VAL A 192 -40.36 2.07 23.14
CA VAL A 192 -40.62 2.47 24.53
C VAL A 192 -40.75 3.99 24.64
N PHE A 193 -39.82 4.74 24.07
CA PHE A 193 -39.88 6.21 24.10
C PHE A 193 -41.04 6.76 23.26
N GLY A 194 -41.34 6.17 22.10
CA GLY A 194 -42.52 6.53 21.31
C GLY A 194 -43.82 6.30 22.10
N GLY A 195 -43.93 5.15 22.79
CA GLY A 195 -45.04 4.84 23.67
C GLY A 195 -45.16 5.80 24.85
N ALA A 196 -44.04 6.20 25.45
CA ALA A 196 -44.02 7.19 26.53
C ALA A 196 -44.56 8.56 26.08
N VAL A 197 -44.19 9.03 24.89
CA VAL A 197 -44.72 10.27 24.30
C VAL A 197 -46.22 10.17 24.06
N VAL A 198 -46.70 9.05 23.52
CA VAL A 198 -48.15 8.82 23.33
C VAL A 198 -48.88 8.76 24.68
N ALA A 199 -48.27 8.18 25.71
CA ALA A 199 -48.84 8.08 27.05
C ALA A 199 -48.97 9.43 27.77
N CYS A 200 -48.20 10.44 27.39
CA CYS A 200 -48.37 11.80 27.94
C CYS A 200 -49.77 12.37 27.67
N LEU A 201 -50.42 11.99 26.56
CA LEU A 201 -51.74 12.50 26.18
C LEU A 201 -52.88 12.04 27.10
N PRO A 202 -53.08 10.72 27.39
CA PRO A 202 -54.07 10.30 28.37
C PRO A 202 -53.75 10.79 29.78
N VAL A 203 -52.47 10.91 30.16
CA VAL A 203 -52.07 11.50 31.44
C VAL A 203 -52.55 12.95 31.55
N LEU A 204 -52.34 13.76 30.51
CA LEU A 204 -52.84 15.14 30.44
C LEU A 204 -54.36 15.20 30.57
N LEU A 205 -55.08 14.36 29.83
CA LEU A 205 -56.55 14.30 29.90
C LEU A 205 -57.04 13.90 31.30
N GLY A 206 -56.37 12.95 31.96
CA GLY A 206 -56.67 12.54 33.33
C GLY A 206 -56.46 13.68 34.34
N ILE A 207 -55.36 14.45 34.19
CA ILE A 207 -55.10 15.62 35.03
C ILE A 207 -56.19 16.68 34.83
N TRP A 208 -56.57 17.00 33.59
CA TRP A 208 -57.66 17.94 33.31
C TRP A 208 -58.99 17.49 33.91
N ALA A 209 -59.31 16.20 33.81
CA ALA A 209 -60.50 15.64 34.43
C ALA A 209 -60.46 15.79 35.97
N SER A 210 -59.30 15.53 36.60
CA SER A 210 -59.13 15.71 38.06
C SER A 210 -59.27 17.17 38.53
N LEU A 211 -58.92 18.12 37.67
CA LEU A 211 -59.06 19.56 37.91
C LEU A 211 -60.47 20.09 37.63
N GLY A 212 -61.40 19.23 37.18
CA GLY A 212 -62.79 19.60 36.92
C GLY A 212 -63.03 20.28 35.56
N ALA A 213 -62.11 20.10 34.59
CA ALA A 213 -62.33 20.54 33.21
C ALA A 213 -63.61 19.91 32.65
N ASN A 214 -64.49 20.75 32.09
CA ASN A 214 -65.81 20.31 31.64
C ASN A 214 -66.26 21.06 30.38
N ALA A 215 -67.24 20.49 29.68
CA ALA A 215 -67.82 21.06 28.47
C ALA A 215 -69.26 21.60 28.70
N LYS A 216 -69.61 22.02 29.92
CA LYS A 216 -70.99 22.42 30.27
C LYS A 216 -71.49 23.64 29.47
N ALA A 217 -70.58 24.50 29.04
CA ALA A 217 -70.85 25.68 28.21
C ALA A 217 -71.12 25.35 26.73
N LEU A 218 -70.84 24.12 26.29
CA LEU A 218 -70.90 23.75 24.87
C LEU A 218 -72.33 23.71 24.29
N PRO A 219 -73.35 23.16 24.97
CA PRO A 219 -74.72 23.16 24.46
C PRO A 219 -75.27 24.59 24.28
N HIS A 220 -74.95 25.50 25.20
CA HIS A 220 -75.35 26.90 25.14
C HIS A 220 -74.65 27.65 23.98
N ALA A 221 -73.34 27.44 23.82
CA ALA A 221 -72.59 28.05 22.71
C ALA A 221 -73.10 27.59 21.33
N LEU A 222 -73.50 26.32 21.24
CA LEU A 222 -74.07 25.74 20.02
C LEU A 222 -75.53 26.15 19.78
N SER A 223 -76.30 26.53 20.81
CA SER A 223 -77.65 27.07 20.60
C SER A 223 -77.64 28.54 20.17
N GLU A 224 -76.75 29.36 20.72
CA GLU A 224 -76.65 30.79 20.42
C GLU A 224 -76.00 31.08 19.06
N ALA A 225 -74.89 30.40 18.76
CA ALA A 225 -74.15 30.61 17.51
C ALA A 225 -73.65 29.29 16.90
N PRO A 226 -74.56 28.40 16.44
CA PRO A 226 -74.22 27.06 15.93
C PRO A 226 -73.23 27.10 14.77
N LEU A 227 -73.47 28.00 13.81
CA LEU A 227 -72.67 28.10 12.60
C LEU A 227 -71.25 28.63 12.89
N SER A 228 -71.14 29.64 13.77
CA SER A 228 -69.84 30.23 14.13
C SER A 228 -68.98 29.24 14.89
N HIS A 229 -69.51 28.58 15.91
CA HIS A 229 -68.76 27.60 16.70
C HIS A 229 -68.43 26.33 15.91
N GLY A 230 -69.39 25.82 15.12
CA GLY A 230 -69.18 24.65 14.28
C GLY A 230 -68.14 24.87 13.19
N LEU A 231 -68.23 25.99 12.46
CA LEU A 231 -67.23 26.35 11.44
C LEU A 231 -65.87 26.67 12.05
N TYR A 232 -65.83 27.33 13.21
CA TYR A 232 -64.57 27.66 13.86
C TYR A 232 -63.82 26.41 14.31
N PHE A 233 -64.49 25.50 15.04
CA PHE A 233 -63.87 24.25 15.46
C PHE A 233 -63.55 23.34 14.27
N GLY A 234 -64.48 23.21 13.32
CA GLY A 234 -64.29 22.41 12.11
C GLY A 234 -63.13 22.92 11.24
N SER A 235 -62.93 24.24 11.16
CA SER A 235 -61.83 24.81 10.39
C SER A 235 -60.47 24.67 11.09
N ILE A 236 -60.42 24.68 12.43
CA ILE A 236 -59.22 24.29 13.18
C ILE A 236 -58.86 22.82 12.90
N LEU A 237 -59.82 21.90 12.98
CA LEU A 237 -59.58 20.50 12.63
C LEU A 237 -59.16 20.32 11.17
N ALA A 238 -59.75 21.08 10.25
CA ALA A 238 -59.37 21.07 8.85
C ALA A 238 -57.93 21.56 8.64
N MET A 239 -57.49 22.58 9.39
CA MET A 239 -56.11 23.07 9.34
C MET A 239 -55.11 22.01 9.81
N GLU A 240 -55.41 21.30 10.90
CA GLU A 240 -54.58 20.17 11.35
C GLU A 240 -54.53 19.05 10.30
N GLY A 241 -55.66 18.76 9.64
CA GLY A 241 -55.70 17.83 8.51
C GLY A 241 -54.83 18.28 7.33
N VAL A 242 -54.83 19.57 7.02
CA VAL A 242 -53.98 20.17 5.98
C VAL A 242 -52.49 20.01 6.33
N PHE A 243 -52.09 20.25 7.58
CA PHE A 243 -50.71 20.01 8.03
C PHE A 243 -50.34 18.52 8.02
N PHE A 244 -51.26 17.64 8.39
CA PHE A 244 -51.05 16.19 8.29
C PHE A 244 -50.84 15.75 6.83
N LEU A 245 -51.63 16.28 5.90
CA LEU A 245 -51.46 15.99 4.47
C LEU A 245 -50.13 16.54 3.95
N TYR A 246 -49.69 17.71 4.42
CA TYR A 246 -48.36 18.24 4.08
C TYR A 246 -47.20 17.39 4.61
N TYR A 247 -47.33 16.86 5.84
CA TYR A 247 -46.32 15.95 6.39
C TYR A 247 -46.23 14.63 5.62
N THR A 248 -47.36 14.14 5.09
CA THR A 248 -47.44 12.80 4.48
C THR A 248 -47.31 12.78 2.97
N SER A 249 -47.88 13.76 2.25
CA SER A 249 -48.09 13.63 0.79
C SER A 249 -48.14 14.93 -0.02
N TRP A 250 -48.65 16.04 0.52
CA TRP A 250 -48.85 17.29 -0.22
C TRP A 250 -47.58 18.13 -0.30
N ASN A 251 -47.38 18.81 -1.44
CA ASN A 251 -46.29 19.77 -1.59
C ASN A 251 -46.69 21.18 -1.11
N LEU A 252 -45.70 22.07 -0.99
CA LEU A 252 -45.90 23.43 -0.48
C LEU A 252 -46.92 24.25 -1.29
N PHE A 253 -46.94 24.10 -2.61
CA PHE A 253 -47.84 24.85 -3.48
C PHE A 253 -49.29 24.34 -3.45
N GLN A 254 -49.50 23.09 -3.05
CA GLN A 254 -50.84 22.53 -2.82
C GLN A 254 -51.41 22.98 -1.47
N ILE A 255 -50.59 22.97 -0.41
CA ILE A 255 -51.03 23.39 0.93
C ILE A 255 -51.34 24.88 0.99
N LEU A 256 -50.50 25.76 0.42
CA LEU A 256 -50.64 27.21 0.56
C LEU A 256 -52.05 27.75 0.21
N PRO A 257 -52.65 27.46 -0.97
CA PRO A 257 -53.98 27.97 -1.30
C PRO A 257 -55.08 27.35 -0.41
N VAL A 258 -54.95 26.07 -0.05
CA VAL A 258 -55.93 25.39 0.82
C VAL A 258 -55.87 25.94 2.24
N ALA A 259 -54.67 26.08 2.80
CA ALA A 259 -54.43 26.68 4.10
C ALA A 259 -54.88 28.14 4.13
N ALA A 260 -54.67 28.92 3.07
CA ALA A 260 -55.19 30.28 2.97
C ALA A 260 -56.72 30.31 3.02
N GLY A 261 -57.38 29.42 2.27
CA GLY A 261 -58.84 29.27 2.30
C GLY A 261 -59.37 28.89 3.68
N VAL A 262 -58.79 27.86 4.31
CA VAL A 262 -59.16 27.42 5.66
C VAL A 262 -58.89 28.52 6.69
N SER A 263 -57.76 29.24 6.60
CA SER A 263 -57.43 30.36 7.49
C SER A 263 -58.44 31.49 7.42
N LEU A 264 -58.95 31.80 6.22
CA LEU A 264 -60.00 32.79 6.04
C LEU A 264 -61.30 32.36 6.75
N VAL A 265 -61.67 31.09 6.65
CA VAL A 265 -62.83 30.53 7.36
C VAL A 265 -62.61 30.58 8.87
N ILE A 266 -61.42 30.21 9.37
CA ILE A 266 -61.04 30.31 10.78
C ILE A 266 -61.20 31.76 11.27
N PHE A 267 -60.69 32.73 10.52
CA PHE A 267 -60.74 34.14 10.90
C PHE A 267 -62.17 34.67 10.98
N LEU A 268 -63.00 34.43 9.96
CA LEU A 268 -64.37 34.93 9.91
C LEU A 268 -65.29 34.25 10.93
N SER A 269 -65.17 32.93 11.11
CA SER A 269 -65.98 32.20 12.09
C SER A 269 -65.51 32.44 13.53
N GLY A 270 -64.18 32.52 13.74
CA GLY A 270 -63.56 32.74 15.04
C GLY A 270 -63.86 34.12 15.62
N THR A 271 -63.84 35.18 14.81
CA THR A 271 -64.24 36.53 15.28
C THR A 271 -65.67 36.55 15.82
N ARG A 272 -66.61 35.84 15.19
CA ARG A 272 -67.99 35.73 15.66
C ARG A 272 -68.15 34.81 16.87
N ALA A 273 -67.47 33.66 16.89
CA ALA A 273 -67.50 32.74 18.03
C ALA A 273 -66.91 33.39 19.30
N LEU A 274 -65.77 34.06 19.18
CA LEU A 274 -65.13 34.76 20.30
C LEU A 274 -65.95 35.97 20.79
N SER A 275 -66.70 36.62 19.89
CA SER A 275 -67.62 37.72 20.27
C SER A 275 -68.79 37.22 21.10
N GLU A 276 -69.36 36.06 20.76
CA GLU A 276 -70.40 35.40 21.59
C GLU A 276 -69.85 35.04 22.97
N VAL A 277 -68.64 34.47 23.03
CA VAL A 277 -67.98 34.13 24.30
C VAL A 277 -67.76 35.38 25.14
N GLN A 278 -67.41 36.51 24.53
CA GLN A 278 -67.29 37.79 25.22
C GLN A 278 -68.64 38.29 25.75
N GLN A 279 -69.71 38.23 24.95
CA GLN A 279 -71.05 38.65 25.36
C GLN A 279 -71.54 37.84 26.56
N ARG A 280 -71.39 36.51 26.52
CA ARG A 280 -71.72 35.64 27.66
C ARG A 280 -70.97 36.01 28.94
N ARG A 281 -69.71 36.41 28.83
CA ARG A 281 -68.92 36.87 29.98
C ARG A 281 -69.44 38.20 30.53
N LEU A 282 -69.94 39.10 29.68
CA LEU A 282 -70.56 40.37 30.09
C LEU A 282 -71.92 40.13 30.74
N ASP A 283 -72.67 39.12 30.29
CA ASP A 283 -73.97 38.72 30.84
C ASP A 283 -73.85 37.89 32.14
N GLY A 284 -72.62 37.69 32.65
CA GLY A 284 -72.35 36.96 33.89
C GLY A 284 -72.39 35.43 33.76
N GLN A 285 -72.53 34.90 32.54
CA GLN A 285 -72.59 33.48 32.25
C GLN A 285 -71.18 32.92 31.93
N ARG A 286 -70.44 32.57 32.99
CA ARG A 286 -69.12 31.93 32.88
C ARG A 286 -69.22 30.41 32.81
#